data_AF-A0A381UGT6-F1
#
_entry.id   AF-A0A381UGT6-F1
#
_cell.length_a   1.000
_cell.length_b   1.000
_cell.length_c   1.000
_cell.angle_alpha   90.00
_cell.angle_beta   90.00
_cell.angle_gamma   90.00
#
_symmetry.space_group_name_H-M   'P 1'
#
loop_
_entity.id
_entity.type
_entity.pdbx_description
1 polymer ?
#
loop_
_entity_poly.entity_id
_entity_poly.type
_entity_poly.pdbx_seq_one_letter_code
_entity_poly.pdbx_strand_id
1 'polypeptide(L)'
;NFDTTHFGLIAFKKKIKQDNLKQSVLIELKNEVLHYNNQTKDRSDSTQTMFTMFARLNRQHQKILDTKWFEIDHEGKPMRGRFLWGETETIKVGNTNILCDHIRMDMEYLNGSNGFLESTDRLMHYAPDPDAVRQIWVERNGNRRIIKVSMTAYGFPFNFVIQNE
;
A
#
# COMPACT_ATOMS: atom_id res chain seq x y z
N ASN A 1 -1.57 2.83 -12.29
CA ASN A 1 -1.07 1.87 -13.29
C ASN A 1 0.23 1.28 -12.80
N PHE A 2 0.44 0.00 -13.06
CA PHE A 2 1.63 -0.73 -12.64
C PHE A 2 1.96 -1.84 -13.62
N ASP A 3 3.22 -2.23 -13.68
CA ASP A 3 3.69 -3.36 -14.48
C ASP A 3 3.25 -4.67 -13.83
N THR A 4 2.54 -5.54 -14.54
CA THR A 4 1.97 -6.76 -13.95
C THR A 4 2.99 -7.88 -13.73
N THR A 5 4.20 -7.76 -14.28
CA THR A 5 5.28 -8.75 -14.14
C THR A 5 6.07 -8.53 -12.85
N HIS A 6 6.45 -7.28 -12.55
CA HIS A 6 7.27 -6.94 -11.38
C HIS A 6 6.57 -6.00 -10.38
N PHE A 7 5.33 -5.59 -10.64
CA PHE A 7 4.50 -4.74 -9.77
C PHE A 7 5.00 -3.31 -9.56
N GLY A 8 5.92 -2.88 -10.42
CA GLY A 8 6.48 -1.52 -10.40
C GLY A 8 5.46 -0.46 -10.81
N LEU A 9 5.59 0.71 -10.23
CA LEU A 9 4.78 1.90 -10.51
C LEU A 9 4.98 2.34 -11.97
N ILE A 10 3.89 2.49 -12.73
CA ILE A 10 3.92 3.19 -14.03
C ILE A 10 3.37 4.60 -13.88
N ALA A 11 2.22 4.72 -13.20
CA ALA A 11 1.62 6.01 -12.91
C ALA A 11 0.75 5.94 -11.66
N PHE A 12 0.89 6.94 -10.78
CA PHE A 12 0.08 7.14 -9.61
C PHE A 12 -0.88 8.30 -9.86
N LYS A 13 -2.17 8.02 -9.78
CA LYS A 13 -3.21 9.03 -9.98
C LYS A 13 -4.16 9.00 -8.80
N LYS A 14 -4.44 10.17 -8.24
CA LYS A 14 -5.49 10.34 -7.24
C LYS A 14 -6.27 11.63 -7.47
N LYS A 15 -7.55 11.58 -7.15
CA LYS A 15 -8.45 12.74 -7.13
C LYS A 15 -9.16 12.73 -5.78
N ILE A 16 -8.89 13.73 -4.96
CA ILE A 16 -9.37 13.79 -3.58
C ILE A 16 -10.25 15.02 -3.39
N LYS A 17 -11.35 14.83 -2.67
CA LYS A 17 -12.20 15.87 -2.13
C LYS A 17 -12.53 15.46 -0.68
N GLN A 18 -11.70 15.89 0.26
CA GLN A 18 -11.81 15.59 1.70
C GLN A 18 -11.73 16.89 2.48
N ASP A 19 -12.79 17.24 3.20
CA ASP A 19 -12.89 18.51 3.92
C ASP A 19 -12.49 19.71 3.03
N ASN A 20 -11.42 20.42 3.42
CA ASN A 20 -10.85 21.55 2.70
C ASN A 20 -9.81 21.16 1.63
N LEU A 21 -9.41 19.88 1.57
CA LEU A 21 -8.44 19.37 0.61
C LEU A 21 -9.13 18.94 -0.70
N LYS A 22 -8.90 19.71 -1.76
CA LYS A 22 -9.23 19.34 -3.15
C LYS A 22 -7.94 19.19 -3.94
N GLN A 23 -7.61 17.97 -4.35
CA GLN A 23 -6.37 17.71 -5.10
C GLN A 23 -6.62 16.77 -6.27
N SER A 24 -5.88 16.99 -7.36
CA SER A 24 -5.77 16.06 -8.48
C SER A 24 -4.29 15.89 -8.78
N VAL A 25 -3.78 14.68 -8.54
CA VAL A 25 -2.36 14.36 -8.64
C VAL A 25 -2.18 13.29 -9.71
N LEU A 26 -1.19 13.50 -10.58
CA LEU A 26 -0.67 12.52 -11.53
C LEU A 26 0.86 12.53 -11.42
N ILE A 27 1.42 11.42 -10.99
CA ILE A 27 2.86 11.16 -10.93
C ILE A 27 3.13 10.02 -11.90
N GLU A 28 4.11 10.17 -12.79
CA GLU A 28 4.44 9.17 -13.81
C GLU A 28 5.89 8.74 -13.68
N LEU A 29 6.15 7.44 -13.79
CA LEU A 29 7.51 6.90 -13.90
C LEU A 29 7.85 6.74 -15.37
N LYS A 30 8.93 7.38 -15.84
CA LYS A 30 9.43 7.29 -17.21
C LYS A 30 10.95 7.17 -17.16
N ASN A 31 11.49 6.10 -17.75
CA ASN A 31 12.93 5.83 -17.79
C ASN A 31 13.58 5.97 -16.40
N GLU A 32 13.03 5.28 -15.39
CA GLU A 32 13.53 5.32 -14.00
C GLU A 32 13.50 6.71 -13.33
N VAL A 33 12.70 7.64 -13.84
CA VAL A 33 12.50 8.99 -13.28
C VAL A 33 11.02 9.25 -13.02
N LEU A 34 10.66 9.58 -11.77
CA LEU A 34 9.33 10.06 -11.42
C LEU A 34 9.17 11.52 -11.83
N HIS A 35 8.06 11.84 -12.47
CA HIS A 35 7.68 13.18 -12.88
C HIS A 35 6.41 13.64 -12.18
N TYR A 36 6.45 14.84 -11.59
CA TYR A 36 5.29 15.54 -11.06
C TYR A 36 5.44 17.05 -11.26
N ASN A 37 4.53 17.65 -12.04
CA ASN A 37 4.64 19.05 -12.47
C ASN A 37 6.05 19.32 -13.07
N ASN A 38 6.79 20.28 -12.50
CA ASN A 38 8.17 20.63 -12.91
C ASN A 38 9.24 19.97 -12.02
N GLN A 39 8.88 18.98 -11.20
CA GLN A 39 9.80 18.29 -10.30
C GLN A 39 10.03 16.85 -10.77
N THR A 40 11.24 16.35 -10.51
CA THR A 40 11.61 14.96 -10.81
C THR A 40 12.36 14.31 -9.65
N LYS A 41 12.29 12.98 -9.57
CA LYS A 41 13.02 12.15 -8.61
C LYS A 41 13.34 10.79 -9.20
N ASP A 42 14.56 10.29 -9.00
CA ASP A 42 14.97 8.97 -9.49
C ASP A 42 14.27 7.84 -8.74
N ARG A 43 13.85 6.79 -9.47
CA ARG A 43 13.29 5.55 -8.93
C ARG A 43 13.57 4.38 -9.86
N SER A 44 13.89 3.22 -9.30
CA SER A 44 13.97 2.00 -10.09
C SER A 44 12.62 1.66 -10.72
N ASP A 45 12.62 1.04 -11.90
CA ASP A 45 11.39 0.56 -12.55
C ASP A 45 10.64 -0.46 -11.67
N SER A 46 11.34 -1.13 -10.76
CA SER A 46 10.75 -2.08 -9.80
C SER A 46 10.08 -1.43 -8.58
N THR A 47 10.24 -0.11 -8.40
CA THR A 47 9.69 0.63 -7.26
C THR A 47 8.17 0.51 -7.21
N GLN A 48 7.63 0.11 -6.06
CA GLN A 48 6.22 -0.15 -5.87
C GLN A 48 5.49 1.03 -5.23
N THR A 49 4.18 0.89 -5.04
CA THR A 49 3.40 1.73 -4.12
C THR A 49 2.73 0.82 -3.10
N MET A 50 2.14 1.39 -2.03
CA MET A 50 1.30 0.59 -1.11
C MET A 50 0.21 -0.21 -1.85
N PHE A 51 -0.40 0.37 -2.89
CA PHE A 51 -1.44 -0.33 -3.64
C PHE A 51 -0.92 -1.47 -4.52
N THR A 52 0.28 -1.32 -5.10
CA THR A 52 0.87 -2.43 -5.88
C THR A 52 1.39 -3.53 -4.97
N MET A 53 1.85 -3.19 -3.76
CA MET A 53 2.13 -4.15 -2.69
C MET A 53 0.86 -4.95 -2.32
N PHE A 54 -0.31 -4.31 -2.18
CA PHE A 54 -1.58 -5.03 -1.98
C PHE A 54 -1.97 -5.89 -3.18
N ALA A 55 -1.71 -5.45 -4.42
CA ALA A 55 -1.95 -6.28 -5.60
C ALA A 55 -1.09 -7.56 -5.58
N ARG A 56 0.13 -7.50 -5.03
CA ARG A 56 0.99 -8.69 -4.83
C ARG A 56 0.41 -9.66 -3.83
N LEU A 57 -0.20 -9.18 -2.74
CA LEU A 57 -0.91 -10.01 -1.76
C LEU A 57 -2.07 -10.81 -2.36
N ASN A 58 -2.59 -10.43 -3.52
CA ASN A 58 -3.64 -11.21 -4.18
C ASN A 58 -3.07 -12.23 -5.18
N ARG A 59 -1.79 -12.09 -5.60
CA ARG A 59 -1.23 -12.81 -6.76
C ARG A 59 -0.03 -13.69 -6.46
N GLN A 60 0.73 -13.42 -5.40
CA GLN A 60 2.02 -14.08 -5.15
C GLN A 60 2.02 -14.87 -3.85
N HIS A 61 2.58 -16.08 -3.86
CA HIS A 61 2.64 -16.93 -2.66
C HIS A 61 3.48 -16.32 -1.52
N GLN A 62 3.15 -16.69 -0.27
CA GLN A 62 3.87 -16.30 0.95
C GLN A 62 5.40 -16.37 0.78
N LYS A 63 5.94 -17.48 0.26
CA LYS A 63 7.38 -17.69 0.03
C LYS A 63 8.08 -16.59 -0.78
N ILE A 64 7.33 -15.84 -1.59
CA ILE A 64 7.85 -14.76 -2.42
C ILE A 64 7.91 -13.45 -1.63
N LEU A 65 6.95 -13.22 -0.74
CA LEU A 65 6.67 -11.92 -0.13
C LEU A 65 7.10 -11.81 1.33
N ASP A 66 6.96 -12.89 2.07
CA ASP A 66 7.12 -12.91 3.52
C ASP A 66 8.54 -12.48 3.90
N THR A 67 8.63 -11.55 4.85
CA THR A 67 9.84 -10.91 5.38
C THR A 67 10.66 -10.08 4.40
N LYS A 68 10.38 -10.12 3.09
CA LYS A 68 11.18 -9.43 2.07
C LYS A 68 10.86 -7.94 2.01
N TRP A 69 11.92 -7.14 1.99
CA TRP A 69 11.84 -5.70 1.76
C TRP A 69 11.72 -5.38 0.27
N PHE A 70 10.84 -4.45 -0.05
CA PHE A 70 10.63 -3.92 -1.39
C PHE A 70 10.71 -2.40 -1.36
N GLU A 71 11.28 -1.82 -2.41
CA GLU A 71 11.24 -0.37 -2.63
C GLU A 71 9.81 0.10 -2.87
N ILE A 72 9.42 1.17 -2.18
CA ILE A 72 8.11 1.79 -2.26
C ILE A 72 8.31 3.29 -2.50
N ASP A 73 7.55 3.85 -3.44
CA ASP A 73 7.34 5.28 -3.53
C ASP A 73 6.04 5.67 -2.83
N HIS A 74 6.14 6.68 -1.98
CA HIS A 74 5.02 7.34 -1.35
C HIS A 74 4.99 8.81 -1.79
N GLU A 75 4.31 9.07 -2.91
CA GLU A 75 4.08 10.42 -3.45
C GLU A 75 5.38 11.21 -3.67
N GLY A 76 6.40 10.52 -4.19
CA GLY A 76 7.75 11.06 -4.37
C GLY A 76 8.66 10.90 -3.15
N LYS A 77 8.19 10.34 -2.04
CA LYS A 77 9.04 10.03 -0.88
C LYS A 77 9.54 8.57 -0.99
N PRO A 78 10.86 8.33 -0.97
CA PRO A 78 11.39 6.97 -1.02
C PRO A 78 11.17 6.25 0.31
N MET A 79 10.71 5.02 0.22
CA MET A 79 10.39 4.15 1.34
C MET A 79 10.80 2.72 1.00
N ARG A 80 10.80 1.86 2.02
CA ARG A 80 10.68 0.42 1.81
C ARG A 80 9.56 -0.15 2.65
N GLY A 81 8.97 -1.25 2.19
CA GLY A 81 7.97 -1.98 2.96
C GLY A 81 8.15 -3.48 2.82
N ARG A 82 7.59 -4.21 3.77
CA ARG A 82 7.57 -5.68 3.78
C ARG A 82 6.26 -6.21 4.35
N PHE A 83 5.96 -7.46 4.01
CA PHE A 83 4.91 -8.22 4.65
C PHE A 83 5.51 -9.21 5.64
N LEU A 84 4.83 -9.40 6.77
CA LEU A 84 5.14 -10.41 7.76
C LEU A 84 3.89 -11.28 7.90
N TRP A 85 3.98 -12.55 7.50
CA TRP A 85 2.90 -13.52 7.72
C TRP A 85 2.80 -13.84 9.21
N GLY A 86 1.58 -13.78 9.72
CA GLY A 86 1.20 -14.24 11.05
C GLY A 86 0.47 -15.57 10.99
N GLU A 87 -0.50 -15.71 11.90
CA GLU A 87 -1.36 -16.90 11.96
C GLU A 87 -2.50 -16.83 10.94
N THR A 88 -3.32 -17.87 10.91
CA THR A 88 -4.53 -17.89 10.09
C THR A 88 -5.76 -17.78 10.95
N GLU A 89 -6.69 -16.92 10.55
CA GLU A 89 -7.86 -16.57 11.34
C GLU A 89 -9.14 -16.73 10.52
N THR A 90 -10.24 -17.08 11.18
CA THR A 90 -11.56 -17.06 10.55
C THR A 90 -12.21 -15.70 10.74
N ILE A 91 -12.45 -15.00 9.64
CA ILE A 91 -13.14 -13.70 9.65
C ILE A 91 -14.58 -13.89 9.22
N LYS A 92 -15.52 -13.44 10.07
CA LYS A 92 -16.94 -13.45 9.76
C LYS A 92 -17.32 -12.19 8.97
N VAL A 93 -17.85 -12.39 7.76
CA VAL A 93 -18.39 -11.33 6.90
C VAL A 93 -19.86 -11.66 6.61
N GLY A 94 -20.78 -10.89 7.20
CA GLY A 94 -22.20 -11.22 7.18
C GLY A 94 -22.47 -12.60 7.80
N ASN A 95 -23.01 -13.52 7.00
CA ASN A 95 -23.29 -14.90 7.40
C ASN A 95 -22.19 -15.90 7.00
N THR A 96 -21.11 -15.43 6.37
CA THR A 96 -20.04 -16.30 5.85
C THR A 96 -18.80 -16.20 6.73
N ASN A 97 -18.20 -17.36 7.02
CA ASN A 97 -16.91 -17.47 7.69
C ASN A 97 -15.83 -17.69 6.63
N ILE A 98 -14.81 -16.82 6.61
CA ILE A 98 -13.76 -16.81 5.61
C ILE A 98 -12.42 -17.04 6.30
N LEU A 99 -11.73 -18.14 5.96
CA LEU A 99 -10.40 -18.43 6.46
C LEU A 99 -9.37 -17.51 5.77
N CYS A 100 -8.66 -16.71 6.56
CA CYS A 100 -7.71 -15.72 6.08
C CYS A 100 -6.31 -15.96 6.67
N ASP A 101 -5.28 -15.65 5.89
CA ASP A 101 -3.94 -15.41 6.41
C ASP A 101 -3.91 -14.00 7.02
N HIS A 102 -3.43 -13.88 8.26
CA HIS A 102 -3.17 -12.60 8.90
C HIS A 102 -1.77 -12.12 8.53
N ILE A 103 -1.66 -10.88 8.07
CA ILE A 103 -0.42 -10.31 7.55
C ILE A 103 -0.23 -8.92 8.14
N ARG A 104 0.94 -8.69 8.73
CA ARG A 104 1.37 -7.34 9.11
C ARG A 104 2.15 -6.69 7.96
N MET A 105 1.90 -5.41 7.71
CA MET A 105 2.69 -4.62 6.77
C MET A 105 3.54 -3.60 7.53
N ASP A 106 4.85 -3.71 7.38
CA ASP A 106 5.79 -2.70 7.87
C ASP A 106 6.17 -1.77 6.73
N MET A 107 6.36 -0.48 7.03
CA MET A 107 7.00 0.48 6.12
C MET A 107 7.97 1.36 6.90
N GLU A 108 9.00 1.83 6.23
CA GLU A 108 9.94 2.79 6.78
C GLU A 108 10.33 3.83 5.73
N TYR A 109 10.64 5.03 6.20
CA TYR A 109 11.20 6.08 5.35
C TYR A 109 12.67 5.76 5.08
N LEU A 110 13.06 5.88 3.81
CA LEU A 110 14.47 5.88 3.45
C LEU A 110 15.02 7.31 3.60
N ASN A 111 16.28 7.44 4.02
CA ASN A 111 16.94 8.74 4.12
C ASN A 111 16.95 9.42 2.75
N GLY A 112 16.70 10.72 2.75
CA GLY A 112 16.86 11.54 1.55
C GLY A 112 15.54 11.85 0.84
N SER A 113 15.12 13.10 1.03
CA SER A 113 14.09 13.82 0.28
C SER A 113 12.65 13.75 0.82
N ASN A 114 12.03 14.93 0.85
CA ASN A 114 10.59 15.09 1.01
C ASN A 114 9.86 14.52 -0.21
N GLY A 115 8.59 14.17 -0.03
CA GLY A 115 7.69 13.86 -1.16
C GLY A 115 7.47 15.08 -2.06
N PHE A 116 6.76 14.87 -3.16
CA PHE A 116 6.36 15.96 -4.07
C PHE A 116 5.29 16.87 -3.48
N LEU A 117 4.49 16.36 -2.54
CA LEU A 117 3.32 17.03 -1.99
C LEU A 117 3.61 17.56 -0.58
N GLU A 118 3.22 18.81 -0.31
CA GLU A 118 3.29 19.40 1.04
C GLU A 118 2.14 18.96 1.95
N SER A 119 1.00 18.58 1.34
CA SER A 119 -0.16 18.04 2.05
C SER A 119 -0.78 16.90 1.24
N THR A 120 -1.43 15.98 1.93
CA THR A 120 -2.00 14.78 1.31
C THR A 120 -3.30 14.36 1.99
N ASP A 121 -4.00 13.40 1.38
CA ASP A 121 -5.26 12.88 1.92
C ASP A 121 -5.02 12.01 3.16
N ARG A 122 -6.08 11.76 3.93
CA ARG A 122 -5.96 11.05 5.21
C ARG A 122 -5.32 9.67 5.06
N LEU A 123 -5.65 8.92 4.01
CA LEU A 123 -5.08 7.59 3.80
C LEU A 123 -3.58 7.70 3.54
N MET A 124 -3.19 8.56 2.60
CA MET A 124 -1.78 8.79 2.28
C MET A 124 -1.01 9.42 3.44
N HIS A 125 -1.66 10.10 4.38
CA HIS A 125 -0.99 10.65 5.55
C HIS A 125 -0.67 9.59 6.62
N TYR A 126 -1.62 8.72 6.98
CA TYR A 126 -1.45 7.75 8.08
C TYR A 126 -0.92 6.38 7.62
N ALA A 127 -1.27 5.95 6.42
CA ALA A 127 -0.91 4.63 5.93
C ALA A 127 0.57 4.42 5.56
N PRO A 128 1.46 5.44 5.47
CA PRO A 128 2.92 5.23 5.35
C PRO A 128 3.71 5.45 6.66
N ASP A 129 3.13 6.10 7.68
CA ASP A 129 3.72 6.30 9.02
C ASP A 129 4.44 5.04 9.59
N PRO A 130 5.76 5.04 9.79
CA PRO A 130 6.49 3.87 10.30
C PRO A 130 5.99 3.34 11.64
N ASP A 131 5.40 4.20 12.48
CA ASP A 131 4.89 3.81 13.79
C ASP A 131 3.47 3.23 13.73
N ALA A 132 2.80 3.30 12.57
CA ALA A 132 1.46 2.76 12.41
C ALA A 132 1.49 1.23 12.25
N VAL A 133 0.66 0.55 13.03
CA VAL A 133 0.42 -0.88 12.90
C VAL A 133 -0.58 -1.11 11.78
N ARG A 134 -0.17 -1.82 10.72
CA ARG A 134 -1.04 -2.23 9.61
C ARG A 134 -1.20 -3.72 9.59
N GLN A 135 -2.44 -4.18 9.64
CA GLN A 135 -2.80 -5.59 9.60
C GLN A 135 -3.79 -5.84 8.47
N ILE A 136 -3.60 -6.93 7.75
CA ILE A 136 -4.31 -7.27 6.54
C ILE A 136 -4.71 -8.73 6.66
N TRP A 137 -5.98 -9.03 6.40
CA TRP A 137 -6.48 -10.40 6.33
C TRP A 137 -6.80 -10.72 4.88
N VAL A 138 -6.12 -11.71 4.34
CA VAL A 138 -6.23 -12.13 2.94
C VAL A 138 -6.80 -13.53 2.90
N GLU A 139 -7.80 -13.80 2.06
CA GLU A 139 -8.35 -15.16 1.94
C GLU A 139 -7.24 -16.17 1.65
N ARG A 140 -7.18 -17.22 2.48
CA ARG A 140 -6.17 -18.26 2.32
C ARG A 140 -6.43 -19.11 1.07
N ASN A 141 -7.71 -19.31 0.77
CA ASN A 141 -8.19 -20.12 -0.35
C ASN A 141 -8.91 -19.25 -1.39
N GLY A 142 -9.07 -19.75 -2.60
CA GLY A 142 -9.81 -19.07 -3.66
C GLY A 142 -9.04 -17.88 -4.26
N ASN A 143 -9.71 -16.73 -4.37
CA ASN A 143 -9.21 -15.56 -5.11
C ASN A 143 -8.22 -14.69 -4.32
N ARG A 144 -7.86 -15.09 -3.09
CA ARG A 144 -6.97 -14.35 -2.19
C ARG A 144 -7.38 -12.88 -2.02
N ARG A 145 -8.67 -12.62 -1.82
CA ARG A 145 -9.17 -11.25 -1.65
C ARG A 145 -8.70 -10.70 -0.30
N ILE A 146 -8.45 -9.40 -0.24
CA ILE A 146 -8.32 -8.71 1.05
C ILE A 146 -9.71 -8.58 1.66
N ILE A 147 -9.92 -9.18 2.83
CA ILE A 147 -11.21 -9.23 3.53
C ILE A 147 -11.30 -8.18 4.63
N LYS A 148 -10.18 -7.91 5.29
CA LYS A 148 -10.12 -6.93 6.37
C LYS A 148 -8.79 -6.21 6.32
N VAL A 149 -8.82 -4.92 6.63
CA VAL A 149 -7.63 -4.11 6.90
C VAL A 149 -7.84 -3.41 8.24
N SER A 150 -6.81 -3.41 9.07
CA SER A 150 -6.75 -2.63 10.30
C SER A 150 -5.52 -1.73 10.24
N MET A 151 -5.68 -0.47 10.59
CA MET A 151 -4.55 0.46 10.72
C MET A 151 -4.73 1.39 11.92
N THR A 152 -3.64 1.79 12.56
CA THR A 152 -3.67 2.86 13.57
C THR A 152 -3.44 4.22 12.91
N ALA A 153 -4.28 5.20 13.23
CA ALA A 153 -4.06 6.61 12.88
C ALA A 153 -4.36 7.49 14.10
N TYR A 154 -3.43 8.37 14.47
CA TYR A 154 -3.47 9.15 15.73
C TYR A 154 -3.71 8.31 16.99
N GLY A 155 -3.16 7.10 17.06
CA GLY A 155 -3.38 6.19 18.19
C GLY A 155 -4.77 5.55 18.23
N PHE A 156 -5.66 5.86 17.27
CA PHE A 156 -6.97 5.21 17.14
C PHE A 156 -6.92 4.09 16.09
N PRO A 157 -7.46 2.89 16.39
CA PRO A 157 -7.54 1.81 15.42
C PRO A 157 -8.72 2.04 14.46
N PHE A 158 -8.44 1.97 13.16
CA PHE A 158 -9.42 1.97 12.09
C PHE A 158 -9.51 0.56 11.53
N ASN A 159 -10.74 0.01 11.49
CA ASN A 159 -11.01 -1.32 10.96
C ASN A 159 -11.93 -1.20 9.75
N PHE A 160 -11.49 -1.75 8.63
CA PHE A 160 -12.24 -1.81 7.38
C PHE A 160 -12.49 -3.28 7.07
N VAL A 161 -13.76 -3.69 7.09
CA VAL A 161 -14.19 -4.99 6.56
C VAL A 161 -14.66 -4.75 5.15
N ILE A 162 -13.98 -5.37 4.19
CA ILE A 162 -14.27 -5.19 2.76
C ILE A 162 -15.31 -6.24 2.39
N GLN A 163 -16.55 -5.80 2.26
CA GLN A 163 -17.61 -6.61 1.68
C GLN A 163 -17.43 -6.54 0.16
N ASN A 164 -16.82 -7.56 -0.42
CA ASN A 164 -16.85 -7.76 -1.86
C ASN A 164 -18.10 -8.59 -2.17
N GLU A 165 -19.07 -7.99 -2.87
CA GLU A 165 -20.08 -8.73 -3.62
C GLU A 165 -19.41 -9.72 -4.58
#